data_AF-A0A3R6D373-F1
#
_entry.id   AF-A0A3R6D373-F1
#
_cell.length_a   1.000
_cell.length_b   1.000
_cell.length_c   1.000
_cell.angle_alpha   90.00
_cell.angle_beta   90.00
_cell.angle_gamma   90.00
#
_symmetry.space_group_name_H-M   'P 1'
#
loop_
_entity.id
_entity.type
_entity.pdbx_description
1 polymer ?
#
loop_
_entity_poly.entity_id
_entity_poly.type
_entity_poly.pdbx_seq_one_letter_code
_entity_poly.pdbx_strand_id
1 'polypeptide(L)'
;MLELTKEQMEAIQKAISKKAEESVQEFDKELDVVVSKLSTEGWTLPAELNIYAVKTIANTNKLDDINAFLKWFFTTEDFQKTKDMVNGIKASPIKEGLKNLTDQCWQAFQNKLYAVCATSLLSVIEGILSEFSDDKQDVRMMKVCQKKVDTFPSTGSTIQKHVWISYNNFIQNLYQKSDFSADEPETINRHWLLHGRSDFEIDEMDCIRLFNAVQSLCMIVKVEAKETQSEN
;
A
#
# COMPACT_ATOMS: atom_id res chain seq x y z
N MET A 1 -3.08 -5.43 52.49
CA MET A 1 -2.61 -5.41 51.09
C MET A 1 -1.29 -4.67 51.08
N LEU A 2 -0.24 -5.24 50.51
CA LEU A 2 1.01 -4.50 50.25
C LEU A 2 0.76 -3.62 49.03
N GLU A 3 0.73 -2.30 49.22
CA GLU A 3 0.62 -1.32 48.13
C GLU A 3 2.01 -1.06 47.54
N LEU A 4 2.09 -0.94 46.22
CA LEU A 4 3.32 -0.57 45.51
C LEU A 4 3.73 0.86 45.87
N THR A 5 5.01 1.08 46.14
CA THR A 5 5.53 2.43 46.38
C THR A 5 5.55 3.24 45.09
N LYS A 6 5.54 4.58 45.22
CA LYS A 6 5.65 5.50 44.08
C LYS A 6 6.90 5.21 43.22
N GLU A 7 8.02 4.93 43.88
CA GLU A 7 9.28 4.57 43.19
C GLU A 7 9.17 3.26 42.42
N GLN A 8 8.48 2.24 42.97
CA GLN A 8 8.23 0.99 42.26
C GLN A 8 7.33 1.20 41.03
N MET A 9 6.29 2.03 41.15
CA MET A 9 5.42 2.37 40.03
C MET A 9 6.15 3.13 38.92
N GLU A 10 6.98 4.13 39.27
CA GLU A 10 7.79 4.89 38.32
C GLU A 10 8.83 4.00 37.60
N ALA A 11 9.47 3.08 38.34
CA ALA A 11 10.42 2.13 37.76
C ALA A 11 9.73 1.17 36.77
N ILE A 12 8.55 0.65 37.11
CA ILE A 12 7.76 -0.21 36.22
C ILE A 12 7.33 0.57 34.98
N GLN A 13 6.83 1.80 35.13
CA GLN A 13 6.41 2.64 34.01
C GLN A 13 7.56 2.90 33.05
N LYS A 14 8.75 3.26 33.57
CA LYS A 14 9.95 3.45 32.75
C LYS A 14 10.38 2.18 32.01
N ALA A 15 10.31 1.02 32.66
CA ALA A 15 10.63 -0.26 32.03
C ALA A 15 9.65 -0.62 30.92
N ILE A 16 8.35 -0.35 31.11
CA ILE A 16 7.31 -0.56 30.09
C ILE A 16 7.57 0.36 28.89
N SER A 17 7.81 1.66 29.10
CA SER A 17 8.10 2.61 28.02
C SER A 17 9.33 2.18 27.21
N LYS A 18 10.43 1.83 27.89
CA LYS A 18 11.65 1.37 27.21
C LYS A 18 11.39 0.11 26.37
N LYS A 19 10.68 -0.88 26.91
CA LYS A 19 10.36 -2.11 26.18
C LYS A 19 9.43 -1.85 25.00
N ALA A 20 8.51 -0.91 25.13
CA ALA A 20 7.64 -0.49 24.02
C ALA A 20 8.46 0.18 22.91
N GLU A 21 9.38 1.09 23.24
CA GLU A 21 10.29 1.71 22.29
C GLU A 21 11.15 0.68 21.55
N GLU A 22 11.76 -0.27 22.28
CA GLU A 22 12.53 -1.37 21.70
C GLU A 22 11.67 -2.23 20.74
N SER A 23 10.43 -2.54 21.13
CA SER A 23 9.50 -3.31 20.30
C SER A 23 9.09 -2.57 19.02
N VAL A 24 8.89 -1.25 19.10
CA VAL A 24 8.58 -0.40 17.94
C VAL A 24 9.78 -0.30 17.00
N GLN A 25 10.99 -0.13 17.53
CA GLN A 25 12.22 -0.10 16.74
C GLN A 25 12.50 -1.43 16.04
N GLU A 26 12.25 -2.56 16.70
CA GLU A 26 12.34 -3.87 16.08
C GLU A 26 11.33 -4.02 14.94
N PHE A 27 10.08 -3.60 15.17
CA PHE A 27 9.04 -3.67 14.15
C PHE A 27 9.26 -2.73 12.96
N ASP A 28 9.84 -1.54 13.19
CA ASP A 28 10.27 -0.62 12.12
C ASP A 28 11.28 -1.31 11.19
N LYS A 29 12.29 -2.00 11.76
CA LYS A 29 13.27 -2.77 10.96
C LYS A 29 12.64 -3.94 10.21
N GLU A 30 11.69 -4.65 10.83
CA GLU A 30 10.97 -5.74 10.18
C GLU A 30 10.16 -5.23 8.98
N LEU A 31 9.51 -4.08 9.12
CA LEU A 31 8.80 -3.42 8.03
C LEU A 31 9.74 -2.95 6.92
N ASP A 32 10.91 -2.39 7.23
CA ASP A 32 11.93 -2.03 6.24
C ASP A 32 12.31 -3.23 5.37
N VAL A 33 12.55 -4.39 6.00
CA VAL A 33 12.88 -5.64 5.30
C VAL A 33 11.73 -6.07 4.39
N VAL A 34 10.50 -6.05 4.88
CA VAL A 34 9.32 -6.46 4.10
C VAL A 34 9.08 -5.50 2.94
N VAL A 35 9.11 -4.18 3.16
CA VAL A 35 8.93 -3.16 2.12
C VAL A 35 10.01 -3.28 1.04
N SER A 36 11.26 -3.55 1.43
CA SER A 36 12.34 -3.79 0.46
C SER A 36 12.04 -4.99 -0.44
N LYS A 37 11.61 -6.13 0.12
CA LYS A 37 11.19 -7.32 -0.66
C LYS A 37 10.00 -7.03 -1.56
N LEU A 38 9.00 -6.29 -1.09
CA LEU A 38 7.80 -5.95 -1.87
C LEU A 38 8.14 -5.04 -3.05
N SER A 39 9.04 -4.08 -2.84
CA SER A 39 9.36 -3.05 -3.84
C SER A 39 10.04 -3.63 -5.09
N THR A 40 10.81 -4.71 -4.96
CA THR A 40 11.45 -5.37 -6.12
C THR A 40 10.45 -6.03 -7.05
N GLU A 41 9.27 -6.39 -6.53
CA GLU A 41 8.21 -7.08 -7.24
C GLU A 41 7.01 -6.16 -7.58
N GLY A 42 7.18 -4.85 -7.40
CA GLY A 42 6.14 -3.85 -7.72
C GLY A 42 4.94 -3.86 -6.77
N TRP A 43 5.10 -4.33 -5.52
CA TRP A 43 4.03 -4.34 -4.53
C TRP A 43 4.12 -3.16 -3.56
N THR A 44 2.97 -2.59 -3.22
CA THR A 44 2.80 -1.75 -2.03
C THR A 44 2.55 -2.62 -0.80
N LEU A 45 2.79 -2.11 0.40
CA LEU A 45 2.50 -2.84 1.65
C LEU A 45 1.01 -3.18 1.75
N PRO A 46 0.63 -4.49 1.69
CA PRO A 46 -0.78 -4.88 1.76
C PRO A 46 -1.39 -4.63 3.13
N ALA A 47 -2.62 -4.12 3.14
CA ALA A 47 -3.38 -3.92 4.38
C ALA A 47 -3.82 -5.26 5.01
N GLU A 48 -3.89 -6.31 4.20
CA GLU A 48 -4.30 -7.66 4.57
C GLU A 48 -3.19 -8.44 5.29
N LEU A 49 -1.93 -7.97 5.22
CA LEU A 49 -0.83 -8.54 6.00
C LEU A 49 -0.88 -8.00 7.43
N ASN A 50 -1.29 -8.86 8.37
CA ASN A 50 -1.26 -8.53 9.79
C ASN A 50 0.18 -8.48 10.33
N ILE A 51 0.35 -7.97 11.56
CA ILE A 51 1.66 -7.84 12.21
C ILE A 51 2.44 -9.15 12.24
N TYR A 52 1.80 -10.28 12.49
CA TYR A 52 2.46 -11.59 12.53
C TYR A 52 2.97 -12.01 11.16
N ALA A 53 2.22 -11.74 10.09
CA ALA A 53 2.65 -12.00 8.73
C ALA A 53 3.89 -11.15 8.38
N VAL A 54 3.89 -9.86 8.71
CA VAL A 54 5.04 -8.97 8.53
C VAL A 54 6.27 -9.52 9.27
N LYS A 55 6.14 -9.84 10.56
CA LYS A 55 7.24 -10.42 11.35
C LYS A 55 7.74 -11.74 10.76
N THR A 56 6.83 -12.59 10.27
CA THR A 56 7.20 -13.88 9.68
C THR A 56 7.97 -13.68 8.38
N ILE A 57 7.51 -12.81 7.49
CA ILE A 57 8.17 -12.50 6.21
C ILE A 57 9.53 -11.84 6.42
N ALA A 58 9.65 -10.96 7.42
CA ALA A 58 10.91 -10.29 7.76
C ALA A 58 11.98 -11.27 8.23
N ASN A 59 11.61 -12.21 9.11
CA ASN A 59 12.57 -13.05 9.84
C ASN A 59 12.77 -14.46 9.23
N THR A 60 11.96 -14.85 8.25
CA THR A 60 12.12 -16.16 7.60
C THR A 60 13.18 -16.15 6.51
N ASN A 61 13.96 -17.23 6.45
CA ASN A 61 14.84 -17.56 5.32
C ASN A 61 14.21 -18.59 4.36
N LYS A 62 12.96 -18.98 4.59
CA LYS A 62 12.24 -19.97 3.76
C LYS A 62 11.42 -19.35 2.64
N LEU A 63 11.37 -18.03 2.58
CA LEU A 63 10.64 -17.29 1.56
C LEU A 63 11.63 -16.74 0.55
N ASP A 64 11.84 -17.52 -0.51
CA ASP A 64 12.75 -17.14 -1.60
C ASP A 64 12.07 -16.22 -2.63
N ASP A 65 10.74 -16.34 -2.77
CA ASP A 65 9.95 -15.59 -3.74
C ASP A 65 8.70 -15.00 -3.06
N ILE A 66 8.76 -13.69 -2.78
CA ILE A 66 7.65 -12.93 -2.20
C ILE A 66 6.47 -12.82 -3.17
N ASN A 67 6.72 -12.78 -4.48
CA ASN A 67 5.69 -12.64 -5.50
C ASN A 67 4.86 -13.92 -5.59
N ALA A 68 5.49 -15.10 -5.55
CA ALA A 68 4.80 -16.38 -5.48
C ALA A 68 3.97 -16.52 -4.19
N PHE A 69 4.50 -16.07 -3.05
CA PHE A 69 3.73 -16.03 -1.80
C PHE A 69 2.50 -15.14 -1.90
N LEU A 70 2.64 -13.90 -2.41
CA LEU A 70 1.52 -12.98 -2.53
C LEU A 70 0.48 -13.46 -3.52
N LYS A 71 0.91 -14.09 -4.63
CA LYS A 71 0.00 -14.79 -5.54
C LYS A 71 -0.83 -15.82 -4.80
N TRP A 72 -0.21 -16.73 -4.06
CA TRP A 72 -0.94 -17.71 -3.25
C TRP A 72 -1.86 -17.02 -2.22
N PHE A 73 -1.35 -16.03 -1.49
CA PHE A 73 -2.07 -15.33 -0.44
C PHE A 73 -3.35 -14.63 -0.92
N PHE A 74 -3.31 -14.00 -2.10
CA PHE A 74 -4.45 -13.27 -2.65
C PHE A 74 -5.43 -14.13 -3.46
N THR A 75 -4.98 -15.28 -3.97
CA THR A 75 -5.79 -16.17 -4.83
C THR A 75 -6.37 -17.38 -4.09
N THR A 76 -5.83 -17.74 -2.92
CA THR A 76 -6.37 -18.84 -2.11
C THR A 76 -7.83 -18.58 -1.69
N GLU A 77 -8.54 -19.67 -1.40
CA GLU A 77 -9.95 -19.64 -0.97
C GLU A 77 -10.86 -18.89 -1.97
N ASP A 78 -10.68 -19.16 -3.27
CA ASP A 78 -11.43 -18.47 -4.33
C ASP A 78 -11.33 -16.94 -4.20
N PHE A 79 -10.09 -16.44 -4.13
CA PHE A 79 -9.79 -15.01 -4.06
C PHE A 79 -10.39 -14.28 -2.84
N GLN A 80 -10.62 -14.96 -1.71
CA GLN A 80 -11.27 -14.34 -0.55
C GLN A 80 -10.55 -13.07 -0.07
N LYS A 81 -9.21 -13.08 -0.02
CA LYS A 81 -8.41 -11.90 0.35
C LYS A 81 -8.55 -10.76 -0.66
N THR A 82 -8.62 -11.07 -1.95
CA THR A 82 -8.85 -10.05 -2.98
C THR A 82 -10.27 -9.47 -2.88
N LYS A 83 -11.28 -10.30 -2.59
CA LYS A 83 -12.66 -9.84 -2.33
C LYS A 83 -12.72 -8.92 -1.10
N ASP A 84 -12.06 -9.30 -0.01
CA ASP A 84 -11.96 -8.49 1.21
C ASP A 84 -11.30 -7.13 0.92
N MET A 85 -10.23 -7.13 0.14
CA MET A 85 -9.52 -5.92 -0.33
C MET A 85 -10.46 -4.99 -1.11
N VAL A 86 -11.16 -5.51 -2.13
CA VAL A 86 -12.13 -4.72 -2.93
C VAL A 86 -13.26 -4.16 -2.07
N ASN A 87 -13.81 -4.96 -1.16
CA ASN A 87 -14.82 -4.50 -0.21
C ASN A 87 -14.27 -3.42 0.73
N GLY A 88 -13.02 -3.57 1.16
CA GLY A 88 -12.28 -2.59 1.94
C GLY A 88 -12.17 -1.25 1.23
N ILE A 89 -11.85 -1.23 -0.07
CA ILE A 89 -11.81 -0.02 -0.90
C ILE A 89 -13.19 0.63 -0.95
N LYS A 90 -14.23 -0.13 -1.27
CA LYS A 90 -15.62 0.37 -1.37
C LYS A 90 -16.14 0.96 -0.05
N ALA A 91 -15.71 0.43 1.09
CA ALA A 91 -16.06 0.95 2.40
C ALA A 91 -15.24 2.19 2.83
N SER A 92 -14.27 2.63 2.04
CA SER A 92 -13.39 3.75 2.38
C SER A 92 -14.06 5.11 2.14
N PRO A 93 -13.66 6.17 2.89
CA PRO A 93 -14.20 7.51 2.68
C PRO A 93 -13.54 8.21 1.48
N ILE A 94 -13.63 7.57 0.31
CA ILE A 94 -13.23 8.12 -1.00
C ILE A 94 -14.47 8.53 -1.79
N LYS A 95 -14.28 9.29 -2.88
CA LYS A 95 -15.36 9.74 -3.76
C LYS A 95 -16.18 8.55 -4.30
N GLU A 96 -17.49 8.69 -4.35
CA GLU A 96 -18.41 7.63 -4.77
C GLU A 96 -18.13 7.13 -6.20
N GLY A 97 -17.77 8.05 -7.11
CA GLY A 97 -17.37 7.67 -8.47
C GLY A 97 -16.17 6.72 -8.53
N LEU A 98 -15.22 6.85 -7.60
CA LEU A 98 -14.04 5.97 -7.52
C LEU A 98 -14.41 4.59 -6.97
N LYS A 99 -15.38 4.51 -6.05
CA LYS A 99 -15.92 3.23 -5.56
C LYS A 99 -16.66 2.48 -6.67
N ASN A 100 -17.50 3.19 -7.43
CA ASN A 100 -18.21 2.63 -8.57
C ASN A 100 -17.24 2.13 -9.64
N LEU A 101 -16.19 2.91 -9.94
CA LEU A 101 -15.15 2.48 -10.86
C LEU A 101 -14.41 1.24 -10.34
N THR A 102 -14.10 1.18 -9.04
CA THR A 102 -13.48 -0.01 -8.42
C THR A 102 -14.37 -1.24 -8.56
N ASP A 103 -15.69 -1.11 -8.40
CA ASP A 103 -16.63 -2.22 -8.60
C ASP A 103 -16.65 -2.70 -10.06
N GLN A 104 -16.60 -1.77 -11.03
CA GLN A 104 -16.46 -2.11 -12.45
C GLN A 104 -15.12 -2.78 -12.75
N CYS A 105 -14.02 -2.34 -12.15
CA CYS A 105 -12.73 -3.01 -12.24
C CYS A 105 -12.82 -4.44 -11.72
N TRP A 106 -13.54 -4.67 -10.62
CA TRP A 106 -13.72 -6.01 -10.06
C TRP A 106 -14.53 -6.91 -11.01
N GLN A 107 -15.60 -6.39 -11.60
CA GLN A 107 -16.35 -7.11 -12.64
C GLN A 107 -15.47 -7.43 -13.85
N ALA A 108 -14.65 -6.48 -14.33
CA ALA A 108 -13.72 -6.70 -15.43
C ALA A 108 -12.71 -7.80 -15.09
N PHE A 109 -12.13 -7.76 -13.88
CA PHE A 109 -11.22 -8.79 -13.37
C PHE A 109 -11.87 -10.19 -13.38
N GLN A 110 -13.08 -10.33 -12.85
CA GLN A 110 -13.81 -11.61 -12.82
C GLN A 110 -14.11 -12.15 -14.23
N ASN A 111 -14.27 -11.25 -15.21
CA ASN A 111 -14.47 -11.61 -16.62
C ASN A 111 -13.16 -11.75 -17.40
N LYS A 112 -12.00 -11.74 -16.73
CA LYS A 112 -10.66 -11.82 -17.33
C LYS A 112 -10.33 -10.67 -18.29
N LEU A 113 -11.00 -9.54 -18.15
CA LEU A 113 -10.76 -8.31 -18.90
C LEU A 113 -9.66 -7.49 -18.22
N TYR A 114 -8.48 -8.08 -18.06
CA TYR A 114 -7.41 -7.56 -17.21
C TYR A 114 -6.85 -6.21 -17.68
N ALA A 115 -6.64 -6.02 -18.99
CA ALA A 115 -6.20 -4.74 -19.53
C ALA A 115 -7.18 -3.58 -19.21
N VAL A 116 -8.49 -3.85 -19.28
CA VAL A 116 -9.54 -2.87 -18.92
C VAL A 116 -9.53 -2.60 -17.43
N CYS A 117 -9.39 -3.65 -16.61
CA CYS A 117 -9.27 -3.55 -15.16
C CYS A 117 -8.08 -2.68 -14.76
N ALA A 118 -6.87 -3.01 -15.24
CA ALA A 118 -5.64 -2.30 -14.92
C ALA A 118 -5.71 -0.84 -15.35
N THR A 119 -6.12 -0.57 -16.60
CA THR A 119 -6.26 0.80 -17.13
C THR A 119 -7.21 1.64 -16.27
N SER A 120 -8.33 1.06 -15.83
CA SER A 120 -9.32 1.75 -15.00
C SER A 120 -8.83 1.95 -13.57
N LEU A 121 -8.07 1.00 -13.00
CA LEU A 121 -7.46 1.13 -11.67
C LEU A 121 -6.43 2.26 -11.61
N LEU A 122 -5.71 2.55 -12.70
CA LEU A 122 -4.83 3.73 -12.76
C LEU A 122 -5.61 5.02 -12.51
N SER A 123 -6.80 5.18 -13.08
CA SER A 123 -7.65 6.34 -12.81
C SER A 123 -8.14 6.40 -11.36
N VAL A 124 -8.38 5.25 -10.72
CA VAL A 124 -8.72 5.20 -9.29
C VAL A 124 -7.54 5.67 -8.44
N ILE A 125 -6.33 5.18 -8.72
CA ILE A 125 -5.09 5.61 -8.05
C ILE A 125 -4.89 7.12 -8.19
N GLU A 126 -4.97 7.65 -9.42
CA GLU A 126 -4.82 9.09 -9.68
C GLU A 126 -5.89 9.91 -8.96
N GLY A 127 -7.14 9.45 -8.97
CA GLY A 127 -8.25 10.09 -8.30
C GLY A 127 -8.04 10.22 -6.80
N ILE A 128 -7.57 9.16 -6.13
CA ILE A 128 -7.28 9.18 -4.69
C ILE A 128 -6.04 10.03 -4.40
N LEU A 129 -4.94 9.83 -5.14
CA LEU A 129 -3.69 10.57 -4.92
C LEU A 129 -3.86 12.08 -5.10
N SER A 130 -4.71 12.49 -6.04
CA SER A 130 -4.96 13.91 -6.31
C SER A 130 -5.48 14.65 -5.08
N GLU A 131 -6.17 13.98 -4.15
CA GLU A 131 -6.67 14.58 -2.91
C GLU A 131 -5.55 15.02 -1.96
N PHE A 132 -4.38 14.38 -2.02
CA PHE A 132 -3.21 14.74 -1.22
C PHE A 132 -2.34 15.84 -1.86
N SER A 133 -2.62 16.27 -3.09
CA SER A 133 -1.89 17.34 -3.75
C SER A 133 -2.32 18.72 -3.25
N ASP A 134 -1.37 19.63 -3.02
CA ASP A 134 -1.69 21.03 -2.72
C ASP A 134 -2.19 21.78 -3.96
N ASP A 135 -1.68 21.41 -5.14
CA ASP A 135 -2.08 21.95 -6.44
C ASP A 135 -2.97 20.94 -7.15
N LYS A 136 -4.26 21.27 -7.30
CA LYS A 136 -5.25 20.44 -8.02
C LYS A 136 -5.23 20.66 -9.54
N GLN A 137 -4.51 21.67 -10.04
CA GLN A 137 -4.43 21.99 -11.48
C GLN A 137 -3.27 21.26 -12.17
N ASP A 138 -2.13 21.06 -11.49
CA ASP A 138 -0.98 20.28 -11.99
C ASP A 138 -0.56 19.21 -10.97
N VAL A 139 -1.36 18.14 -10.86
CA VAL A 139 -1.08 17.05 -9.93
C VAL A 139 0.06 16.18 -10.46
N ARG A 140 1.18 16.15 -9.72
CA ARG A 140 2.33 15.29 -10.02
C ARG A 140 2.42 14.14 -9.02
N MET A 141 1.87 12.98 -9.38
CA MET A 141 1.71 11.81 -8.49
C MET A 141 2.99 11.41 -7.75
N MET A 142 4.13 11.35 -8.46
CA MET A 142 5.44 11.07 -7.86
C MET A 142 5.84 12.11 -6.80
N LYS A 143 5.57 13.40 -7.04
CA LYS A 143 5.88 14.47 -6.06
C LYS A 143 4.97 14.42 -4.85
N VAL A 144 3.70 14.07 -5.03
CA VAL A 144 2.74 13.90 -3.93
C VAL A 144 3.26 12.83 -2.96
N CYS A 145 3.64 11.67 -3.48
CA CYS A 145 4.17 10.57 -2.66
C CYS A 145 5.49 10.93 -2.00
N GLN A 146 6.43 11.53 -2.75
CA GLN A 146 7.72 11.95 -2.21
C GLN A 146 7.55 12.96 -1.06
N LYS A 147 6.68 13.96 -1.23
CA LYS A 147 6.38 14.93 -0.18
C LYS A 147 5.86 14.24 1.09
N LYS A 148 4.91 13.29 0.95
CA LYS A 148 4.36 12.55 2.09
C LYS A 148 5.42 11.73 2.84
N VAL A 149 6.41 11.18 2.14
CA VAL A 149 7.56 10.51 2.77
C VAL A 149 8.47 11.52 3.47
N ASP A 150 8.84 12.60 2.80
CA ASP A 150 9.80 13.59 3.30
C ASP A 150 9.27 14.36 4.52
N THR A 151 7.96 14.61 4.57
CA THR A 151 7.31 15.36 5.66
C THR A 151 6.63 14.47 6.69
N PHE A 152 6.86 13.15 6.66
CA PHE A 152 6.21 12.24 7.61
C PHE A 152 6.67 12.55 9.05
N PRO A 153 5.76 12.74 10.03
CA PRO A 153 6.14 13.15 11.37
C PRO A 153 6.91 12.03 12.11
N SER A 154 7.92 12.40 12.89
CA SER A 154 8.71 11.44 13.69
C SER A 154 7.89 10.72 14.77
N THR A 155 6.78 11.32 15.19
CA THR A 155 5.82 10.74 16.14
C THR A 155 4.68 9.98 15.44
N GLY A 156 4.69 9.91 14.11
CA GLY A 156 3.65 9.24 13.34
C GLY A 156 3.70 7.72 13.45
N SER A 157 2.64 7.05 13.03
CA SER A 157 2.57 5.59 13.06
C SER A 157 3.63 4.96 12.16
N THR A 158 4.44 4.05 12.72
CA THR A 158 5.40 3.23 11.97
C THR A 158 4.78 2.54 10.75
N ILE A 159 3.55 2.02 10.87
CA ILE A 159 2.88 1.36 9.74
C ILE A 159 2.59 2.35 8.61
N GLN A 160 2.00 3.52 8.90
CA GLN A 160 1.70 4.54 7.89
C GLN A 160 2.95 5.05 7.17
N LYS A 161 4.06 5.26 7.91
CA LYS A 161 5.36 5.59 7.34
C LYS A 161 5.74 4.60 6.24
N HIS A 162 5.67 3.30 6.54
CA HIS A 162 6.05 2.24 5.60
C HIS A 162 5.05 2.05 4.47
N VAL A 163 3.76 2.29 4.69
CA VAL A 163 2.78 2.38 3.61
C VAL A 163 3.21 3.46 2.62
N TRP A 164 3.51 4.68 3.08
CA TRP A 164 3.99 5.76 2.20
C TRP A 164 5.31 5.46 1.49
N ILE A 165 6.28 4.85 2.19
CA ILE A 165 7.55 4.44 1.57
C ILE A 165 7.31 3.42 0.45
N SER A 166 6.57 2.34 0.73
CA SER A 166 6.25 1.30 -0.26
C SER A 166 5.46 1.87 -1.44
N TYR A 167 4.54 2.80 -1.16
CA TYR A 167 3.73 3.45 -2.18
C TYR A 167 4.55 4.40 -3.05
N ASN A 168 5.50 5.14 -2.47
CA ASN A 168 6.41 5.98 -3.22
C ASN A 168 7.23 5.13 -4.20
N ASN A 169 7.83 4.02 -3.74
CA ASN A 169 8.58 3.12 -4.61
C ASN A 169 7.72 2.60 -5.78
N PHE A 170 6.51 2.14 -5.47
CA PHE A 170 5.54 1.70 -6.49
C PHE A 170 5.22 2.79 -7.52
N ILE A 171 4.91 4.01 -7.06
CA ILE A 171 4.56 5.13 -7.94
C ILE A 171 5.75 5.61 -8.78
N GLN A 172 6.96 5.63 -8.25
CA GLN A 172 8.15 5.99 -9.04
C GLN A 172 8.32 5.03 -10.22
N ASN A 173 8.13 3.72 -10.01
CA ASN A 173 8.22 2.71 -11.07
C ASN A 173 7.06 2.83 -12.06
N LEU A 174 5.82 2.89 -11.56
CA LEU A 174 4.62 2.98 -12.39
C LEU A 174 4.61 4.25 -13.27
N TYR A 175 5.12 5.37 -12.74
CA TYR A 175 5.19 6.67 -13.42
C TYR A 175 6.55 6.96 -14.06
N GLN A 176 7.45 5.99 -14.09
CA GLN A 176 8.76 6.17 -14.70
C GLN A 176 8.58 6.66 -16.15
N LYS A 177 9.31 7.73 -16.47
CA LYS A 177 9.31 8.28 -17.83
C LYS A 177 9.79 7.21 -18.80
N SER A 178 9.05 7.01 -19.87
CA SER A 178 9.35 6.01 -20.88
C SER A 178 9.98 6.65 -22.11
N ASP A 179 11.03 6.01 -22.62
CA ASP A 179 11.51 6.21 -23.98
C ASP A 179 10.87 5.14 -24.86
N PHE A 180 9.91 5.52 -25.70
CA PHE A 180 9.21 4.59 -26.57
C PHE A 180 10.03 4.08 -27.76
N SER A 181 11.29 4.51 -27.87
CA SER A 181 12.24 3.91 -28.82
C SER A 181 13.05 2.77 -28.21
N ALA A 182 13.00 2.59 -26.89
CA ALA A 182 13.61 1.47 -26.19
C ALA A 182 12.62 0.30 -26.05
N ASP A 183 13.12 -0.82 -25.53
CA ASP A 183 12.29 -1.99 -25.22
C ASP A 183 11.23 -1.64 -24.14
N GLU A 184 10.06 -2.25 -24.26
CA GLU A 184 9.00 -2.12 -23.27
C GLU A 184 9.45 -2.68 -21.90
N PRO A 185 9.14 -2.01 -20.77
CA PRO A 185 9.45 -2.53 -19.44
C PRO A 185 8.76 -3.87 -19.15
N GLU A 186 9.44 -4.75 -18.40
CA GLU A 186 8.90 -6.04 -17.95
C GLU A 186 7.82 -5.92 -16.86
N THR A 187 7.51 -4.71 -16.40
CA THR A 187 6.50 -4.42 -15.39
C THR A 187 5.55 -3.35 -15.91
N ILE A 188 4.31 -3.33 -15.40
CA ILE A 188 3.32 -2.31 -15.77
C ILE A 188 3.92 -0.89 -15.65
N ASN A 189 3.90 -0.19 -16.78
CA ASN A 189 4.21 1.24 -16.83
C ASN A 189 2.99 2.01 -17.36
N ARG A 190 2.59 3.06 -16.64
CA ARG A 190 1.39 3.84 -16.99
C ARG A 190 1.46 4.43 -18.40
N HIS A 191 2.64 4.85 -18.86
CA HIS A 191 2.78 5.57 -20.12
C HIS A 191 2.61 4.59 -21.27
N TRP A 192 3.21 3.41 -21.18
CA TRP A 192 3.02 2.35 -22.17
C TRP A 192 1.56 1.89 -22.23
N LEU A 193 0.96 1.60 -21.06
CA LEU A 193 -0.42 1.12 -20.97
C LEU A 193 -1.43 2.16 -21.49
N LEU A 194 -1.38 3.40 -20.99
CA LEU A 194 -2.38 4.43 -21.33
C LEU A 194 -2.19 5.04 -22.72
N HIS A 195 -0.99 4.99 -23.30
CA HIS A 195 -0.77 5.45 -24.67
C HIS A 195 -0.94 4.34 -25.72
N GLY A 196 -1.37 3.14 -25.31
CA GLY A 196 -1.63 2.02 -26.22
C GLY A 196 -0.38 1.56 -26.96
N ARG A 197 0.79 1.69 -26.34
CA ARG A 197 2.08 1.28 -26.90
C ARG A 197 2.56 -0.06 -26.36
N SER A 198 1.80 -0.63 -25.45
CA SER A 198 2.13 -1.81 -24.68
C SER A 198 1.78 -3.07 -25.46
N ASP A 199 2.78 -3.90 -25.72
CA ASP A 199 2.62 -5.29 -26.15
C ASP A 199 2.58 -6.23 -24.92
N PHE A 200 2.92 -5.72 -23.73
CA PHE A 200 2.81 -6.39 -22.44
C PHE A 200 1.38 -6.86 -22.16
N GLU A 201 1.21 -8.18 -22.04
CA GLU A 201 -0.07 -8.79 -21.70
C GLU A 201 -0.33 -8.64 -20.19
N ILE A 202 -1.22 -7.71 -19.85
CA ILE A 202 -1.69 -7.52 -18.47
C ILE A 202 -2.37 -8.79 -17.97
N ASP A 203 -1.87 -9.32 -16.85
CA ASP A 203 -2.39 -10.55 -16.27
C ASP A 203 -3.25 -10.34 -15.00
N GLU A 204 -3.63 -11.45 -14.37
CA GLU A 204 -4.38 -11.49 -13.12
C GLU A 204 -3.60 -10.82 -11.96
N MET A 205 -2.31 -11.11 -11.86
CA MET A 205 -1.47 -10.62 -10.77
C MET A 205 -1.21 -9.12 -10.88
N ASP A 206 -1.08 -8.60 -12.08
CA ASP A 206 -1.01 -7.18 -12.38
C ASP A 206 -2.24 -6.43 -11.85
N CYS A 207 -3.44 -6.97 -12.07
CA CYS A 207 -4.66 -6.40 -11.54
C CYS A 207 -4.71 -6.46 -10.01
N ILE A 208 -4.33 -7.59 -9.40
CA ILE A 208 -4.29 -7.74 -7.93
C ILE A 208 -3.30 -6.74 -7.31
N ARG A 209 -2.11 -6.54 -7.90
CA ARG A 209 -1.15 -5.52 -7.48
C ARG A 209 -1.75 -4.11 -7.49
N LEU A 210 -2.50 -3.78 -8.54
CA LEU A 210 -3.15 -2.48 -8.67
C LEU A 210 -4.31 -2.31 -7.66
N PHE A 211 -5.12 -3.33 -7.42
CA PHE A 211 -6.10 -3.29 -6.33
C PHE A 211 -5.42 -3.11 -4.97
N ASN A 212 -4.31 -3.79 -4.73
CA ASN A 212 -3.52 -3.66 -3.51
C ASN A 212 -2.99 -2.22 -3.34
N ALA A 213 -2.50 -1.61 -4.41
CA ALA A 213 -2.13 -0.19 -4.39
C ALA A 213 -3.31 0.71 -4.00
N VAL A 214 -4.48 0.55 -4.62
CA VAL A 214 -5.69 1.31 -4.27
C VAL A 214 -6.06 1.13 -2.80
N GLN A 215 -6.00 -0.11 -2.28
CA GLN A 215 -6.29 -0.42 -0.89
C GLN A 215 -5.27 0.20 0.08
N SER A 216 -3.97 0.17 -0.24
CA SER A 216 -2.93 0.81 0.56
C SER A 216 -3.20 2.32 0.73
N LEU A 217 -3.65 3.02 -0.33
CA LEU A 217 -4.07 4.41 -0.20
C LEU A 217 -5.34 4.57 0.65
N CYS A 218 -6.33 3.69 0.44
CA CYS A 218 -7.56 3.70 1.21
C CYS A 218 -7.32 3.52 2.72
N MET A 219 -6.30 2.76 3.10
CA MET A 219 -5.86 2.63 4.49
C MET A 219 -5.43 3.98 5.06
N ILE A 220 -4.64 4.77 4.30
CA ILE A 220 -4.22 6.11 4.74
C ILE A 220 -5.41 7.06 4.86
N VAL A 221 -6.27 7.10 3.84
CA VAL A 221 -7.47 7.94 3.82
C VAL A 221 -8.36 7.66 5.03
N LYS A 222 -8.54 6.39 5.42
CA LYS A 222 -9.30 6.01 6.62
C LYS A 222 -8.69 6.54 7.92
N VAL A 223 -7.37 6.62 8.03
CA VAL A 223 -6.73 7.12 9.25
C VAL A 223 -6.83 8.65 9.32
N GLU A 224 -6.49 9.36 8.23
CA GLU A 224 -6.61 10.84 8.21
C GLU A 224 -8.07 11.30 8.46
N ALA A 225 -9.06 10.55 7.96
CA ALA A 225 -10.46 10.83 8.23
C ALA A 225 -10.86 10.65 9.72
N LYS A 226 -10.27 9.68 10.43
CA LYS A 226 -10.52 9.46 11.86
C LYS A 226 -9.87 10.54 12.72
N GLU A 227 -8.65 10.94 12.37
CA GLU A 227 -7.92 12.02 13.07
C GLU A 227 -8.70 13.34 12.98
N THR A 228 -9.21 13.68 11.80
CA THR A 228 -10.04 14.89 11.59
C THR A 228 -11.35 14.86 12.40
N GLN A 229 -11.93 13.67 12.64
CA GLN A 229 -13.14 13.53 13.46
C GLN A 229 -12.87 13.59 14.97
N SER A 230 -11.65 13.26 15.41
CA SER A 230 -11.27 13.35 16.83
C SER A 230 -10.84 14.75 17.28
N GLU A 231 -10.53 15.64 16.34
CA GLU A 231 -10.14 17.03 16.61
C GLU A 231 -11.31 18.02 16.63
N ASN A 232 -12.54 17.58 16.28
CA ASN A 232 -13.78 18.36 16.27
C ASN A 232 -14.76 17.90 17.36
#